data_AF-A0A6G1JNE6-F1
#
_entry.id   AF-A0A6G1JNE6-F1
#
_cell.length_a   1.000
_cell.length_b   1.000
_cell.length_c   1.000
_cell.angle_alpha   90.00
_cell.angle_beta   90.00
_cell.angle_gamma   90.00
#
_symmetry.space_group_name_H-M   'P 1'
#
loop_
_entity.id
_entity.type
_entity.pdbx_description
1 polymer ?
#
loop_
_entity_poly.entity_id
_entity_poly.type
_entity_poly.pdbx_seq_one_letter_code
_entity_poly.pdbx_strand_id
1 'polypeptide(L)'
;LGLDVRSSVWRIVIREDHASGYYQPCHAQGLIRWCKENPSLRVETQVDLWRVISWPASHCHLNVQTVLGGLATWISEASLLRDLGMLSNAYTLVFRSPSASATQHIYDTTKRAAAIQVAVKQHQLTHPDDDEYLLFYEILFGDYVTIMKEVVAGDSIVRFDADMGEPWDLQDVVAELDQRGLALTIWKDVIPANGFEHPPQGWEAMWKEDVIDIKWGGSNGGLGSNVSFGLISSEWTTVRLPDGFRDKDDNTFRR
;
A
#
# COMPACT_ATOMS: atom_id res chain seq x y z
N LEU A 1 -20.62 34.13 -15.28
CA LEU A 1 -19.60 33.60 -14.36
C LEU A 1 -19.49 32.11 -14.63
N GLY A 2 -18.48 31.67 -15.39
CA GLY A 2 -18.21 30.25 -15.49
C GLY A 2 -17.64 29.80 -14.14
N LEU A 3 -18.30 28.84 -13.49
CA LEU A 3 -17.69 28.15 -12.35
C LEU A 3 -16.44 27.44 -12.89
N ASP A 4 -15.28 27.76 -12.32
CA ASP A 4 -14.09 26.94 -12.57
C ASP A 4 -14.41 25.53 -12.10
N VAL A 5 -14.39 24.57 -13.04
CA VAL A 5 -14.70 23.17 -12.77
C VAL A 5 -13.82 22.63 -11.64
N ARG A 6 -12.57 23.12 -11.51
CA ARG A 6 -11.64 22.74 -10.42
C ARG A 6 -12.16 23.13 -9.04
N SER A 7 -12.85 24.27 -8.93
CA SER A 7 -13.48 24.73 -7.68
C SER A 7 -14.77 23.98 -7.31
N SER A 8 -15.40 23.31 -8.30
CA SER A 8 -16.65 22.56 -8.10
C SER A 8 -16.44 21.13 -7.60
N VAL A 9 -15.27 20.54 -7.88
CA VAL A 9 -14.88 19.22 -7.38
C VAL A 9 -14.26 19.38 -6.00
N TRP A 10 -14.94 18.89 -4.97
CA TRP A 10 -14.47 18.95 -3.58
C TRP A 10 -14.12 17.57 -2.98
N ARG A 11 -14.47 16.46 -3.64
CA ARG A 11 -14.11 15.11 -3.22
C ARG A 11 -13.72 14.23 -4.41
N ILE A 12 -12.61 13.51 -4.28
CA ILE A 12 -12.16 12.44 -5.16
C ILE A 12 -11.98 11.19 -4.30
N VAL A 13 -12.45 10.05 -4.80
CA VAL A 13 -12.18 8.73 -4.19
C VAL A 13 -11.48 7.89 -5.25
N ILE A 14 -10.22 7.53 -4.99
CA ILE A 14 -9.46 6.59 -5.80
C ILE A 14 -9.73 5.20 -5.21
N ARG A 15 -10.04 4.23 -6.06
CA ARG A 15 -10.12 2.82 -5.69
C ARG A 15 -8.95 2.12 -6.36
N GLU A 16 -8.00 1.70 -5.54
CA GLU A 16 -6.89 0.85 -5.91
C GLU A 16 -7.37 -0.57 -5.55
N ASP A 17 -8.21 -1.13 -6.41
CA ASP A 17 -8.84 -2.44 -6.27
C ASP A 17 -8.32 -3.47 -7.27
N HIS A 18 -7.38 -3.07 -8.14
CA HIS A 18 -6.63 -3.95 -9.03
C HIS A 18 -5.16 -3.59 -8.94
N ALA A 19 -4.28 -4.55 -9.19
CA ALA A 19 -2.86 -4.26 -9.28
C ALA A 19 -2.51 -3.54 -10.59
N SER A 20 -1.62 -2.56 -10.51
CA SER A 20 -1.07 -1.86 -11.67
C SER A 20 0.34 -2.35 -11.98
N GLY A 21 0.75 -2.22 -13.25
CA GLY A 21 2.16 -2.41 -13.65
C GLY A 21 3.10 -1.31 -13.16
N TYR A 22 2.56 -0.23 -12.57
CA TYR A 22 3.30 0.90 -12.02
C TYR A 22 3.18 0.97 -10.48
N TYR A 23 4.05 1.76 -9.87
CA TYR A 23 4.14 1.96 -8.42
C TYR A 23 2.96 2.78 -7.88
N GLN A 24 1.82 2.11 -7.69
CA GLN A 24 0.54 2.70 -7.22
C GLN A 24 0.65 3.60 -5.97
N PRO A 25 1.49 3.31 -4.96
CA PRO A 25 1.68 4.18 -3.80
C PRO A 25 1.92 5.66 -4.10
N CYS A 26 2.61 6.00 -5.20
CA CYS A 26 2.91 7.40 -5.53
C CYS A 26 1.79 8.13 -6.29
N HIS A 27 0.68 7.47 -6.68
CA HIS A 27 -0.39 8.09 -7.48
C HIS A 27 -0.93 9.39 -6.87
N ALA A 28 -1.01 9.45 -5.53
CA ALA A 28 -1.45 10.64 -4.79
C ALA A 28 -0.54 11.87 -4.96
N GLN A 29 0.75 11.69 -5.29
CA GLN A 29 1.68 12.80 -5.51
C GLN A 29 1.24 13.69 -6.69
N GLY A 30 0.64 13.10 -7.73
CA GLY A 30 0.10 13.83 -8.89
C GLY A 30 -1.06 14.78 -8.55
N LEU A 31 -1.72 14.58 -7.40
CA LEU A 31 -2.85 15.40 -6.95
C LEU A 31 -2.44 16.56 -6.03
N ILE A 32 -1.16 16.67 -5.64
CA ILE A 32 -0.66 17.74 -4.77
C ILE A 32 -0.96 19.12 -5.37
N ARG A 33 -0.76 19.30 -6.69
CA ARG A 33 -1.07 20.56 -7.37
C ARG A 33 -2.55 20.92 -7.28
N TRP A 34 -3.44 19.95 -7.48
CA TRP A 34 -4.89 20.14 -7.43
C TRP A 34 -5.37 20.52 -6.02
N CYS A 35 -4.80 19.90 -4.99
CA CYS A 35 -5.10 20.23 -3.59
C CYS A 35 -4.58 21.61 -3.18
N LYS A 36 -3.47 22.09 -3.78
CA LYS A 36 -2.99 23.47 -3.61
C LYS A 36 -3.87 24.50 -4.34
N GLU A 37 -4.32 24.20 -5.56
CA GLU A 37 -5.21 25.07 -6.34
C GLU A 37 -6.65 25.12 -5.77
N ASN A 38 -7.13 24.03 -5.17
CA ASN A 38 -8.41 23.97 -4.45
C ASN A 38 -8.23 23.41 -3.02
N PRO A 39 -8.04 24.27 -2.00
CA PRO A 39 -7.90 23.86 -0.60
C PRO A 39 -9.14 23.17 0.01
N SER A 40 -10.29 23.18 -0.67
CA SER A 40 -11.50 22.45 -0.28
C SER A 40 -11.53 21.02 -0.83
N LEU A 41 -10.62 20.66 -1.75
CA LEU A 41 -10.52 19.31 -2.30
C LEU A 41 -10.09 18.30 -1.24
N ARG A 42 -10.78 17.16 -1.19
CA ARG A 42 -10.47 16.00 -0.36
C ARG A 42 -10.26 14.79 -1.26
N VAL A 43 -9.14 14.12 -1.10
CA VAL A 43 -8.74 12.92 -1.83
C VAL A 43 -8.70 11.76 -0.86
N GLU A 44 -9.36 10.66 -1.21
CA GLU A 44 -9.39 9.43 -0.41
C GLU A 44 -8.96 8.27 -1.30
N THR A 45 -7.82 7.65 -0.99
CA THR A 45 -7.38 6.42 -1.68
C THR A 45 -7.82 5.22 -0.86
N GLN A 46 -8.68 4.38 -1.43
CA GLN A 46 -9.08 3.10 -0.85
C GLN A 46 -8.27 1.99 -1.51
N VAL A 47 -7.47 1.25 -0.74
CA VAL A 47 -6.64 0.14 -1.22
C VAL A 47 -7.28 -1.19 -0.82
N ASP A 48 -7.59 -2.03 -1.80
CA ASP A 48 -7.95 -3.43 -1.56
C ASP A 48 -6.67 -4.22 -1.25
N LEU A 49 -6.52 -4.58 0.03
CA LEU A 49 -5.38 -5.31 0.56
C LEU A 49 -5.19 -6.68 -0.10
N TRP A 50 -6.28 -7.33 -0.53
CA TRP A 50 -6.19 -8.64 -1.18
C TRP A 50 -5.75 -8.49 -2.62
N ARG A 51 -6.30 -7.55 -3.39
CA ARG A 51 -6.00 -7.43 -4.83
C ARG A 51 -4.69 -6.70 -5.11
N VAL A 52 -4.38 -5.63 -4.36
CA VAL A 52 -3.18 -4.81 -4.62
C VAL A 52 -1.92 -5.39 -3.99
N ILE A 53 -1.96 -5.77 -2.70
CA ILE A 53 -0.75 -6.13 -1.96
C ILE A 53 -0.29 -7.57 -2.23
N SER A 54 -1.20 -8.46 -2.64
CA SER A 54 -0.83 -9.85 -2.98
C SER A 54 -0.18 -10.02 -4.36
N TRP A 55 -0.31 -9.05 -5.27
CA TRP A 55 -0.03 -9.25 -6.69
C TRP A 55 1.43 -9.57 -7.09
N PRO A 56 2.48 -9.06 -6.42
CA PRO A 56 3.85 -9.48 -6.71
C PRO A 56 4.14 -10.93 -6.27
N ALA A 57 3.29 -11.54 -5.44
CA ALA A 57 3.40 -12.94 -5.00
C ALA A 57 2.98 -13.94 -6.10
N SER A 58 3.36 -13.65 -7.34
CA SER A 58 3.18 -14.54 -8.48
C SER A 58 3.75 -15.93 -8.17
N HIS A 59 2.85 -16.90 -7.94
CA HIS A 59 3.13 -18.32 -7.67
C HIS A 59 3.73 -18.69 -6.30
N CYS A 60 3.96 -17.72 -5.40
CA CYS A 60 4.53 -17.97 -4.07
C CYS A 60 3.47 -17.76 -2.99
N HIS A 61 3.43 -18.62 -1.96
CA HIS A 61 2.47 -18.51 -0.86
C HIS A 61 2.47 -17.09 -0.25
N LEU A 62 1.28 -16.49 -0.12
CA LEU A 62 1.08 -15.22 0.58
C LEU A 62 1.62 -15.36 2.01
N ASN A 63 2.80 -14.81 2.24
CA ASN A 63 3.43 -14.79 3.54
C ASN A 63 3.20 -13.40 4.17
N VAL A 64 3.28 -13.35 5.51
CA VAL A 64 3.19 -12.11 6.28
C VAL A 64 4.15 -11.02 5.77
N GLN A 65 5.24 -11.45 5.15
CA GLN A 65 6.36 -10.64 4.72
C GLN A 65 6.04 -9.78 3.49
N THR A 66 5.49 -10.39 2.43
CA THR A 66 5.00 -9.64 1.26
C THR A 66 3.88 -8.67 1.66
N VAL A 67 2.99 -9.09 2.58
CA VAL A 67 1.90 -8.24 3.09
C VAL A 67 2.45 -7.01 3.83
N LEU A 68 3.33 -7.20 4.81
CA LEU A 68 3.91 -6.09 5.59
C LEU A 68 4.78 -5.17 4.72
N GLY A 69 5.56 -5.71 3.79
CA GLY A 69 6.39 -4.90 2.89
C GLY A 69 5.56 -4.01 1.96
N GLY A 70 4.50 -4.57 1.36
CA GLY A 70 3.57 -3.80 0.53
C GLY A 70 2.83 -2.73 1.33
N LEU A 71 2.36 -3.07 2.53
CA LEU A 71 1.73 -2.10 3.46
C LEU A 71 2.68 -0.95 3.81
N ALA A 72 3.90 -1.26 4.24
CA ALA A 72 4.88 -0.26 4.61
C ALA A 72 5.21 0.69 3.46
N THR A 73 5.29 0.18 2.23
CA THR A 73 5.45 0.99 1.01
C THR A 73 4.33 2.02 0.86
N TRP A 74 3.06 1.58 0.95
CA TRP A 74 1.90 2.48 0.89
C TRP A 74 1.85 3.49 2.04
N ILE A 75 2.23 3.07 3.26
CA ILE A 75 2.24 3.89 4.48
C ILE A 75 3.28 5.00 4.38
N SER A 76 4.52 4.67 3.96
CA SER A 76 5.62 5.64 3.81
C SER A 76 5.40 6.61 2.66
N GLU A 77 4.83 6.16 1.54
CA GLU A 77 4.48 7.09 0.43
C GLU A 77 3.37 8.07 0.83
N ALA A 78 2.38 7.61 1.60
CA ALA A 78 1.37 8.49 2.15
C ALA A 78 1.97 9.54 3.10
N SER A 79 2.83 9.14 4.07
CA SER A 79 3.43 10.08 5.04
C SER A 79 4.21 11.21 4.35
N LEU A 80 4.98 10.88 3.31
CA LEU A 80 5.78 11.83 2.53
C LEU A 80 4.96 12.89 1.77
N LEU A 81 3.67 12.66 1.51
CA LEU A 81 2.82 13.61 0.77
C LEU A 81 2.82 15.00 1.41
N ARG A 82 2.84 15.08 2.76
CA ARG A 82 2.87 16.36 3.49
C ARG A 82 4.15 17.15 3.19
N ASP A 83 5.29 16.48 3.16
CA ASP A 83 6.60 17.10 2.92
C ASP A 83 6.77 17.51 1.44
N LEU A 84 6.12 16.78 0.52
CA LEU A 84 5.93 17.18 -0.89
C LEU A 84 4.90 18.34 -1.05
N GLY A 85 4.29 18.77 0.06
CA GLY A 85 3.42 19.94 0.15
C GLY A 85 1.93 19.66 -0.06
N MET A 86 1.47 18.42 0.10
CA MET A 86 0.04 18.12 0.26
C MET A 86 -0.50 18.84 1.50
N LEU A 87 -1.69 19.43 1.41
CA LEU A 87 -2.33 20.03 2.58
C LEU A 87 -2.72 18.93 3.57
N SER A 88 -2.51 19.18 4.87
CA SER A 88 -2.62 18.17 5.93
C SER A 88 -3.99 17.50 6.08
N ASN A 89 -5.04 18.12 5.55
CA ASN A 89 -6.42 17.61 5.55
C ASN A 89 -6.95 17.30 4.14
N ALA A 90 -6.13 17.37 3.10
CA ALA A 90 -6.56 17.13 1.72
C ALA A 90 -6.45 15.67 1.27
N TYR A 91 -5.76 14.81 2.02
CA TYR A 91 -5.53 13.41 1.65
C TYR A 91 -5.78 12.43 2.81
N THR A 92 -6.36 11.27 2.49
CA THR A 92 -6.50 10.11 3.38
C THR A 92 -6.21 8.83 2.60
N LEU A 93 -5.41 7.93 3.17
CA LEU A 93 -5.24 6.55 2.70
C LEU A 93 -6.06 5.61 3.59
N VAL A 94 -6.87 4.74 3.00
CA VAL A 94 -7.72 3.77 3.71
C VAL A 94 -7.46 2.36 3.18
N PHE A 95 -6.90 1.51 4.03
CA PHE A 95 -6.74 0.08 3.75
C PHE A 95 -8.02 -0.69 4.05
N ARG A 96 -8.44 -1.57 3.14
CA ARG A 96 -9.67 -2.37 3.25
C ARG A 96 -9.45 -3.79 2.75
N SER A 97 -10.20 -4.74 3.29
CA SER A 97 -10.40 -6.08 2.74
C SER A 97 -11.90 -6.34 2.55
N PRO A 98 -12.30 -7.42 1.85
CA PRO A 98 -13.71 -7.77 1.67
C PRO A 98 -14.50 -8.04 2.96
N SER A 99 -13.83 -8.18 4.10
CA SER A 99 -14.43 -8.23 5.44
C SER A 99 -13.72 -7.29 6.42
N ALA A 100 -14.46 -6.81 7.42
CA ALA A 100 -13.89 -6.04 8.52
C ALA A 100 -12.93 -6.89 9.36
N SER A 101 -13.20 -8.19 9.52
CA SER A 101 -12.32 -9.13 10.25
C SER A 101 -10.99 -9.38 9.54
N ALA A 102 -10.97 -9.49 8.21
CA ALA A 102 -9.72 -9.55 7.44
C ALA A 102 -8.91 -8.26 7.57
N THR A 103 -9.59 -7.10 7.51
CA THR A 103 -8.94 -5.80 7.67
C THR A 103 -8.37 -5.64 9.08
N GLN A 104 -9.13 -6.03 10.10
CA GLN A 104 -8.68 -6.07 11.50
C GLN A 104 -7.45 -6.95 11.68
N HIS A 105 -7.45 -8.17 11.15
CA HIS A 105 -6.32 -9.08 11.32
C HIS A 105 -5.03 -8.55 10.65
N ILE A 106 -5.16 -7.91 9.48
CA ILE A 106 -4.03 -7.23 8.82
C ILE A 106 -3.56 -6.01 9.63
N TYR A 107 -4.48 -5.22 10.19
CA TYR A 107 -4.14 -4.10 11.07
C TYR A 107 -3.43 -4.56 12.35
N ASP A 108 -3.95 -5.56 13.05
CA ASP A 108 -3.35 -6.12 14.26
C ASP A 108 -1.95 -6.69 13.98
N THR A 109 -1.78 -7.34 12.82
CA THR A 109 -0.48 -7.81 12.31
C THR A 109 0.51 -6.66 12.10
N THR A 110 0.05 -5.57 11.47
CA THR A 110 0.83 -4.35 11.21
C THR A 110 1.25 -3.67 12.52
N LYS A 111 0.31 -3.52 13.45
CA LYS A 111 0.51 -2.98 14.80
C LYS A 111 1.50 -3.82 15.61
N ARG A 112 1.38 -5.16 15.56
CA ARG A 112 2.29 -6.11 16.22
C ARG A 112 3.70 -6.07 15.63
N ALA A 113 3.86 -5.92 14.31
CA ALA A 113 5.16 -5.76 13.68
C ALA A 113 5.91 -4.50 14.18
N ALA A 114 5.21 -3.36 14.30
CA ALA A 114 5.77 -2.14 14.87
C ALA A 114 6.17 -2.32 16.35
N ALA A 115 5.36 -3.04 17.14
CA ALA A 115 5.67 -3.33 18.54
C ALA A 115 6.95 -4.19 18.69
N ILE A 116 7.08 -5.25 17.89
CA ILE A 116 8.27 -6.12 17.86
C ILE A 116 9.52 -5.31 17.47
N GLN A 117 9.41 -4.42 16.47
CA GLN A 117 10.54 -3.56 16.05
C GLN A 117 11.01 -2.62 17.17
N VAL A 118 10.12 -2.17 18.06
CA VAL A 118 10.49 -1.41 19.26
C VAL A 118 11.20 -2.30 20.30
N ALA A 119 10.65 -3.48 20.58
CA ALA A 119 11.23 -4.43 21.54
C ALA A 119 12.66 -4.83 21.16
N VAL A 120 12.86 -5.26 19.90
CA VAL A 120 14.18 -5.63 19.35
C VAL A 120 15.19 -4.50 19.50
N LYS A 121 14.82 -3.26 19.16
CA LYS A 121 15.71 -2.08 19.25
C LYS A 121 16.04 -1.70 20.69
N GLN A 122 15.10 -1.79 21.63
CA GLN A 122 15.35 -1.44 23.04
C GLN A 122 16.17 -2.49 23.78
N HIS A 123 15.96 -3.78 23.49
CA HIS A 123 16.61 -4.88 24.19
C HIS A 123 17.91 -5.37 23.52
N GLN A 124 18.35 -4.71 22.44
CA GLN A 124 19.59 -5.02 21.69
C GLN A 124 19.68 -6.50 21.28
N LEU A 125 18.55 -7.06 20.83
CA LEU A 125 18.45 -8.47 20.48
C LEU A 125 19.26 -8.77 19.22
N THR A 126 20.42 -9.42 19.38
CA THR A 126 21.26 -9.87 18.27
C THR A 126 20.79 -11.18 17.67
N HIS A 127 20.80 -11.27 16.35
CA HIS A 127 20.45 -12.48 15.61
C HIS A 127 21.68 -13.41 15.51
N PRO A 128 21.54 -14.74 15.62
CA PRO A 128 22.68 -15.66 15.58
C PRO A 128 23.22 -15.96 14.17
N ASP A 129 22.43 -15.77 13.13
CA ASP A 129 22.82 -15.90 11.70
C ASP A 129 22.63 -14.57 10.98
N ASP A 130 23.68 -13.76 10.82
CA ASP A 130 23.57 -12.37 10.32
C ASP A 130 22.97 -12.26 8.87
N ASP A 131 23.05 -13.31 8.05
CA ASP A 131 22.81 -13.17 6.60
C ASP A 131 21.36 -13.36 6.10
N GLU A 132 20.54 -14.25 6.69
CA GLU A 132 19.23 -14.59 6.06
C GLU A 132 18.04 -13.77 6.55
N TYR A 133 18.04 -13.28 7.81
CA TYR A 133 16.89 -12.55 8.39
C TYR A 133 17.19 -11.32 9.27
N LEU A 134 18.41 -10.75 9.26
CA LEU A 134 18.63 -9.30 9.57
C LEU A 134 17.93 -8.35 8.56
N LEU A 135 17.14 -8.93 7.68
CA LEU A 135 16.91 -8.55 6.30
C LEU A 135 15.46 -8.22 6.02
N PHE A 136 14.53 -8.86 6.75
CA PHE A 136 13.16 -8.92 6.25
C PHE A 136 12.48 -7.57 6.30
N TYR A 137 12.66 -6.80 7.37
CA TYR A 137 12.52 -5.34 7.33
C TYR A 137 12.86 -4.71 8.74
N GLU A 138 14.13 -4.76 9.19
CA GLU A 138 14.70 -3.86 10.24
C GLU A 138 14.52 -2.33 9.99
N ILE A 139 14.58 -1.71 8.79
CA ILE A 139 14.34 -2.04 7.36
C ILE A 139 12.84 -1.87 6.93
N LEU A 140 11.80 -1.85 7.81
CA LEU A 140 10.35 -1.58 7.47
C LEU A 140 10.06 -0.10 7.11
N PHE A 141 11.10 0.63 6.70
CA PHE A 141 11.28 2.08 6.73
C PHE A 141 11.47 2.65 8.15
N GLY A 142 12.34 3.67 8.26
CA GLY A 142 12.84 4.15 9.55
C GLY A 142 11.81 4.90 10.39
N ASP A 143 10.78 5.41 9.73
CA ASP A 143 9.64 6.16 10.25
C ASP A 143 8.41 5.30 10.54
N TYR A 144 8.37 4.03 10.09
CA TYR A 144 7.20 3.14 10.20
C TYR A 144 6.63 3.03 11.62
N VAL A 145 7.47 2.87 12.65
CA VAL A 145 7.03 2.85 14.06
C VAL A 145 6.38 4.17 14.47
N THR A 146 6.91 5.30 13.99
CA THR A 146 6.36 6.63 14.27
C THR A 146 5.00 6.79 13.59
N ILE A 147 4.90 6.45 12.30
CA ILE A 147 3.64 6.50 11.56
C ILE A 147 2.61 5.57 12.19
N MET A 148 2.98 4.35 12.59
CA MET A 148 2.06 3.43 13.25
C MET A 148 1.56 3.93 14.60
N LYS A 149 2.35 4.72 15.35
CA LYS A 149 1.86 5.41 16.56
C LYS A 149 0.83 6.49 16.21
N GLU A 150 1.06 7.29 15.18
CA GLU A 150 0.08 8.27 14.69
C GLU A 150 -1.19 7.62 14.15
N VAL A 151 -1.08 6.44 13.51
CA VAL A 151 -2.20 5.65 13.01
C VAL A 151 -3.07 5.16 14.16
N VAL A 152 -2.47 4.59 15.22
CA VAL A 152 -3.20 4.14 16.41
C VAL A 152 -3.81 5.33 17.17
N ALA A 153 -3.06 6.42 17.35
CA ALA A 153 -3.56 7.64 18.00
C ALA A 153 -4.69 8.32 17.22
N GLY A 154 -4.88 7.96 15.95
CA GLY A 154 -5.89 8.55 15.08
C GLY A 154 -5.49 9.92 14.50
N ASP A 155 -4.21 10.27 14.53
CA ASP A 155 -3.64 11.52 14.00
C ASP A 155 -3.08 11.39 12.57
N SER A 156 -2.84 10.16 12.10
CA SER A 156 -2.31 9.91 10.75
C SER A 156 -3.32 10.14 9.63
N ILE A 157 -2.83 10.44 8.43
CA ILE A 157 -3.61 10.37 7.18
C ILE A 157 -3.85 8.93 6.71
N VAL A 158 -3.15 7.96 7.28
CA VAL A 158 -3.34 6.52 7.04
C VAL A 158 -4.40 5.97 7.99
N ARG A 159 -5.31 5.13 7.46
CA ARG A 159 -6.39 4.46 8.18
C ARG A 159 -6.54 3.02 7.72
N PHE A 160 -7.10 2.19 8.59
CA PHE A 160 -7.60 0.86 8.26
C PHE A 160 -9.13 0.87 8.49
N ASP A 161 -9.87 0.09 7.70
CA ASP A 161 -11.31 -0.16 7.92
C ASP A 161 -11.50 -1.21 9.03
N ALA A 162 -11.00 -0.87 10.22
CA ALA A 162 -10.82 -1.73 11.39
C ALA A 162 -11.02 -0.92 12.68
N ASP A 163 -11.20 -1.61 13.81
CA ASP A 163 -11.08 -0.98 15.12
C ASP A 163 -9.58 -0.74 15.42
N MET A 164 -9.22 0.54 15.50
CA MET A 164 -7.85 0.96 15.74
C MET A 164 -7.40 0.63 17.18
N GLY A 165 -8.35 0.55 18.12
CA GLY A 165 -8.12 0.22 19.52
C GLY A 165 -7.04 1.08 20.21
N GLU A 166 -6.46 0.52 21.26
CA GLU A 166 -5.40 1.17 22.04
C GLU A 166 -3.98 0.89 21.50
N PRO A 167 -2.96 1.69 21.88
CA PRO A 167 -1.54 1.37 21.68
C PRO A 167 -1.15 -0.01 22.19
N TRP A 168 -0.07 -0.57 21.62
CA TRP A 168 0.47 -1.84 22.08
C TRP A 168 1.14 -1.70 23.46
N ASP A 169 0.93 -2.66 24.35
CA ASP A 169 1.77 -2.80 25.53
C ASP A 169 3.11 -3.44 25.13
N LEU A 170 4.20 -2.74 25.42
CA LEU A 170 5.54 -3.21 25.08
C LEU A 170 6.04 -4.28 26.07
N GLN A 171 5.58 -4.26 27.32
CA GLN A 171 5.97 -5.25 28.32
C GLN A 171 5.42 -6.63 27.97
N ASP A 172 4.17 -6.70 27.50
CA ASP A 172 3.55 -7.95 27.04
C ASP A 172 4.31 -8.55 25.84
N VAL A 173 4.71 -7.72 24.87
CA VAL A 173 5.48 -8.16 23.70
C VAL A 173 6.88 -8.64 24.09
N VAL A 174 7.57 -7.92 24.98
CA VAL A 174 8.89 -8.33 25.48
C VAL A 174 8.78 -9.64 26.26
N ALA A 175 7.80 -9.77 27.16
CA ALA A 175 7.58 -10.98 27.95
C ALA A 175 7.21 -12.20 27.09
N GLU A 176 6.49 -12.01 25.97
CA GLU A 176 6.24 -13.07 24.99
C GLU A 176 7.55 -13.50 24.29
N LEU A 177 8.35 -12.53 23.82
CA LEU A 177 9.61 -12.81 23.12
C LEU A 177 10.63 -13.52 24.03
N ASP A 178 10.75 -13.09 25.29
CA ASP A 178 11.60 -13.72 26.30
C ASP A 178 11.20 -15.18 26.57
N GLN A 179 9.90 -15.45 26.75
CA GLN A 179 9.36 -16.80 27.00
C GLN A 179 9.66 -17.78 25.86
N ARG A 180 9.71 -17.29 24.62
CA ARG A 180 9.92 -18.12 23.43
C ARG A 180 11.40 -18.45 23.19
N GLY A 181 12.30 -17.81 23.93
CA GLY A 181 13.73 -17.85 23.68
C GLY A 181 14.08 -16.94 22.49
N LEU A 182 14.94 -15.96 22.73
CA LEU A 182 15.21 -14.82 21.83
C LEU A 182 15.97 -15.18 20.53
N ALA A 183 15.99 -16.46 20.15
CA ALA A 183 16.34 -16.91 18.81
C ALA A 183 15.22 -16.50 17.83
N LEU A 184 15.21 -15.22 17.45
CA LEU A 184 14.35 -14.60 16.44
C LEU A 184 14.64 -15.10 15.00
N THR A 185 14.98 -16.38 14.84
CA THR A 185 15.51 -16.95 13.60
C THR A 185 14.51 -16.87 12.44
N ILE A 186 13.20 -16.80 12.71
CA ILE A 186 12.18 -16.66 11.67
C ILE A 186 11.00 -15.78 12.13
N TRP A 187 10.77 -14.64 11.46
CA TRP A 187 9.58 -13.79 11.66
C TRP A 187 8.24 -14.53 11.54
N LYS A 188 8.22 -15.61 10.74
CA LYS A 188 7.06 -16.48 10.49
C LYS A 188 6.55 -17.16 11.78
N ASP A 189 7.40 -17.28 12.79
CA ASP A 189 7.05 -17.87 14.08
C ASP A 189 6.40 -16.83 15.01
N VAL A 190 6.81 -15.56 14.93
CA VAL A 190 6.31 -14.47 15.79
C VAL A 190 5.03 -13.83 15.25
N ILE A 191 4.90 -13.77 13.92
CA ILE A 191 3.66 -13.44 13.24
C ILE A 191 3.29 -14.58 12.29
N PRO A 192 2.36 -15.47 12.67
CA PRO A 192 1.95 -16.56 11.81
C PRO A 192 1.27 -16.01 10.56
N ALA A 193 1.69 -16.47 9.38
CA ALA A 193 0.96 -16.23 8.13
C ALA A 193 -0.41 -16.96 8.11
N ASN A 194 -0.62 -17.86 9.07
CA ASN A 194 -1.80 -18.69 9.23
C ASN A 194 -2.93 -17.86 9.86
N GLY A 195 -3.89 -17.41 9.06
CA GLY A 195 -5.09 -16.71 9.56
C GLY A 195 -5.55 -15.52 8.73
N PHE A 196 -4.82 -15.12 7.67
CA PHE A 196 -5.41 -14.25 6.66
C PHE A 196 -6.61 -14.96 6.04
N GLU A 197 -7.78 -14.31 6.08
CA GLU A 197 -8.96 -14.80 5.39
C GLU A 197 -8.64 -14.98 3.90
N HIS A 198 -8.95 -16.15 3.37
CA HIS A 198 -8.80 -16.42 1.95
C HIS A 198 -10.01 -15.88 1.19
N PRO A 199 -9.85 -15.44 -0.08
CA PRO A 199 -10.98 -15.16 -0.95
C PRO A 199 -11.93 -16.37 -1.01
N PRO A 200 -13.27 -16.19 -1.03
CA PRO A 200 -14.21 -17.30 -1.13
C PRO A 200 -13.98 -18.21 -2.34
N GLN A 201 -13.50 -17.64 -3.46
CA GLN A 201 -13.09 -18.34 -4.67
C GLN A 201 -11.63 -18.86 -4.65
N GLY A 202 -10.85 -18.50 -3.62
CA GLY A 202 -9.42 -18.75 -3.50
C GLY A 202 -8.56 -17.71 -4.24
N TRP A 203 -7.30 -17.55 -3.81
CA TRP A 203 -6.34 -16.60 -4.39
C TRP A 203 -6.15 -16.79 -5.90
N GLU A 204 -6.03 -18.03 -6.37
CA GLU A 204 -5.83 -18.33 -7.78
C GLU A 204 -7.02 -17.89 -8.66
N ALA A 205 -8.25 -18.05 -8.20
CA ALA A 205 -9.43 -17.62 -8.95
C ALA A 205 -9.57 -16.10 -8.93
N MET A 206 -9.34 -15.45 -7.78
CA MET A 206 -9.33 -13.99 -7.66
C MET A 206 -8.29 -13.36 -8.61
N TRP A 207 -7.06 -13.89 -8.65
CA TRP A 207 -6.03 -13.38 -9.57
C TRP A 207 -6.38 -13.62 -11.04
N LYS A 208 -7.07 -14.72 -11.39
CA LYS A 208 -7.53 -14.99 -12.77
C LYS A 208 -8.61 -14.01 -13.25
N GLU A 209 -9.38 -13.40 -12.36
CA GLU A 209 -10.31 -12.32 -12.72
C GLU A 209 -9.56 -11.04 -13.14
N ASP A 210 -8.38 -10.80 -12.54
CA ASP A 210 -7.60 -9.56 -12.71
C ASP A 210 -6.56 -9.62 -13.85
N VAL A 211 -6.18 -10.82 -14.32
CA VAL A 211 -5.26 -10.96 -15.47
C VAL A 211 -5.99 -10.67 -16.79
N ILE A 212 -5.92 -9.41 -17.21
CA ILE A 212 -6.23 -9.01 -18.58
C ILE A 212 -5.07 -9.46 -19.49
N ASP A 213 -5.30 -10.48 -20.32
CA ASP A 213 -4.34 -10.97 -21.33
C ASP A 213 -4.19 -9.94 -22.48
N ILE A 214 -3.32 -8.93 -22.29
CA ILE A 214 -3.02 -7.92 -23.30
C ILE A 214 -2.13 -8.54 -24.39
N LYS A 215 -2.78 -9.08 -25.42
CA LYS A 215 -2.13 -9.52 -26.66
C LYS A 215 -1.62 -8.31 -27.43
N TRP A 216 -0.35 -7.96 -27.19
CA TRP A 216 0.35 -6.97 -27.99
C TRP A 216 0.42 -7.39 -29.45
N GLY A 217 -0.30 -6.67 -30.32
CA GLY A 217 -0.25 -6.79 -31.78
C GLY A 217 1.05 -6.25 -32.37
N GLY A 218 2.19 -6.66 -31.81
CA GLY A 218 3.52 -6.32 -32.30
C GLY A 218 3.81 -7.12 -33.58
N SER A 219 3.71 -6.47 -34.73
CA SER A 219 4.09 -7.04 -36.03
C SER A 219 5.61 -7.11 -36.21
N ASN A 220 6.31 -7.80 -35.30
CA ASN A 220 7.72 -8.15 -35.44
C ASN A 220 7.82 -9.62 -35.82
N GLY A 221 8.13 -9.87 -37.08
CA GLY A 221 8.32 -11.23 -37.59
C GLY A 221 9.55 -11.90 -36.97
N GLY A 222 9.39 -13.18 -36.62
CA GLY A 222 10.51 -14.10 -36.42
C GLY A 222 11.40 -13.83 -35.20
N LEU A 223 10.93 -14.25 -34.02
CA LEU A 223 11.62 -15.23 -33.17
C LEU A 223 10.70 -15.65 -32.02
N GLY A 224 10.47 -16.96 -31.90
CA GLY A 224 9.49 -17.50 -30.95
C GLY A 224 10.01 -17.57 -29.52
N SER A 225 9.51 -16.71 -28.64
CA SER A 225 9.50 -16.93 -27.19
C SER A 225 8.24 -16.31 -26.59
N ASN A 226 7.28 -17.15 -26.18
CA ASN A 226 6.11 -16.69 -25.42
C ASN A 226 6.56 -16.36 -24.00
N VAL A 227 6.86 -15.08 -23.74
CA VAL A 227 7.07 -14.58 -22.37
C VAL A 227 5.86 -13.73 -21.99
N SER A 228 4.92 -14.35 -21.27
CA SER A 228 3.73 -13.67 -20.77
C SER A 228 4.09 -12.78 -19.58
N PHE A 229 4.48 -11.54 -19.84
CA PHE A 229 4.46 -10.49 -18.83
C PHE A 229 3.03 -9.94 -18.70
N GLY A 230 2.41 -10.20 -17.55
CA GLY A 230 1.11 -9.62 -17.15
C GLY A 230 1.25 -8.12 -16.85
N LEU A 231 1.46 -7.31 -17.89
CA LEU A 231 1.51 -5.85 -17.81
C LEU A 231 0.15 -5.27 -18.18
N ILE A 232 -0.60 -4.81 -17.19
CA ILE A 232 -1.87 -4.10 -17.42
C ILE A 232 -1.55 -2.66 -17.86
N SER A 233 -1.99 -2.32 -19.07
CA SER A 233 -1.97 -0.95 -19.61
C SER A 233 -3.14 -0.17 -19.04
N SER A 234 -2.88 0.99 -18.42
CA SER A 234 -3.93 1.94 -18.07
C SER A 234 -4.46 2.65 -19.32
N GLU A 235 -5.65 2.26 -19.77
CA GLU A 235 -6.46 3.19 -20.58
C GLU A 235 -6.85 4.37 -19.69
N TRP A 236 -6.23 5.52 -19.93
CA TRP A 236 -6.75 6.78 -19.42
C TRP A 236 -8.12 6.99 -20.03
N THR A 237 -9.18 6.76 -19.26
CA THR A 237 -10.53 7.22 -19.60
C THR A 237 -10.50 8.73 -19.65
N THR A 238 -10.16 9.26 -20.83
CA THR A 238 -10.19 10.67 -21.11
C THR A 238 -11.65 11.06 -21.08
N VAL A 239 -12.08 11.66 -19.96
CA VAL A 239 -13.37 12.34 -19.88
C VAL A 239 -13.37 13.35 -21.01
N ARG A 240 -14.16 13.10 -22.07
CA ARG A 240 -14.37 14.08 -23.14
C ARG A 240 -15.05 15.28 -22.51
N LEU A 241 -14.26 16.28 -22.16
CA LEU A 241 -14.77 17.63 -21.98
C LEU A 241 -15.50 18.04 -23.28
N PRO A 242 -16.61 18.78 -23.19
CA PRO A 242 -17.31 19.27 -24.38
C PRO A 242 -16.37 20.01 -25.33
N ASP A 243 -16.62 19.87 -26.63
CA ASP A 243 -15.76 20.46 -27.68
C ASP A 243 -15.59 21.98 -27.46
N GLY A 244 -14.36 22.37 -27.08
CA GLY A 244 -14.02 23.73 -26.66
C GLY A 244 -12.71 23.83 -25.88
N PHE A 245 -12.31 22.78 -25.15
CA PHE A 245 -11.07 22.73 -24.37
C PHE A 245 -9.88 22.11 -25.12
N ARG A 246 -9.47 22.73 -26.24
CA ARG A 246 -8.12 22.54 -26.80
C ARG A 246 -7.34 23.84 -26.65
N ASP A 247 -6.51 23.90 -25.62
CA ASP A 247 -5.40 24.85 -25.62
C ASP A 247 -4.39 24.43 -26.71
N LYS A 248 -3.78 25.39 -27.40
CA LYS A 248 -3.04 25.11 -28.64
C LYS A 248 -1.54 24.90 -28.44
N ASP A 249 -1.00 25.35 -27.32
CA ASP A 249 0.45 25.57 -27.17
C ASP A 249 0.98 25.04 -25.83
N ASP A 250 1.13 23.71 -25.70
CA ASP A 250 2.30 23.16 -25.02
C ASP A 250 2.63 21.76 -25.54
N ASN A 251 3.78 21.63 -26.19
CA ASN A 251 4.25 20.37 -26.76
C ASN A 251 5.77 20.23 -26.52
N THR A 252 6.18 20.41 -25.25
CA THR A 252 7.58 20.34 -24.82
C THR A 252 7.80 19.56 -23.52
N PHE A 253 7.82 18.23 -23.61
CA PHE A 253 8.65 17.43 -22.69
C PHE A 253 10.09 17.39 -23.22
N ARG A 254 11.04 17.86 -22.41
CA ARG A 254 12.48 17.52 -22.55
C ARG A 254 12.89 16.67 -21.35
N ARG A 255 13.88 15.80 -21.61
CA ARG A 255 14.42 14.79 -20.69
C ARG A 255 15.06 15.40 -19.45
#